data_AF-T0ZK76-F1
#
_entry.id   AF-T0ZK76-F1
#
_cell.length_a   1.000
_cell.length_b   1.000
_cell.length_c   1.000
_cell.angle_alpha   90.00
_cell.angle_beta   90.00
_cell.angle_gamma   90.00
#
_symmetry.space_group_name_H-M   'P 1'
#
loop_
_entity.id
_entity.type
_entity.pdbx_description
1 polymer ?
#
loop_
_entity_poly.entity_id
_entity_poly.type
_entity_poly.pdbx_seq_one_letter_code
_entity_poly.pdbx_strand_id
1 'polypeptide(L)'
;MSYTYNSYQINRTVNMPGSSSIATGEPDSNEYDANALVGYYLPIARGLQVGPAAGVGFTQINMSGFHETGSPFDLTVAKQHADSLRSLLGMQGQYSFAPENNPLPISINFNAFWQHEFLDS
;
A
#
# COMPACT_ATOMS: atom_id res chain seq x y z
N MET A 1 -5.07 12.47 0.32
CA MET A 1 -4.90 12.24 -1.12
C MET A 1 -3.44 12.46 -1.44
N SER A 2 -2.85 11.64 -2.30
CA SER A 2 -1.46 11.73 -2.71
C SER A 2 -1.30 11.42 -4.20
N TYR A 3 -0.20 11.92 -4.75
CA TYR A 3 0.27 11.60 -6.09
C TYR A 3 1.74 11.20 -6.01
N THR A 4 2.10 10.11 -6.69
CA THR A 4 3.45 9.57 -6.70
C THR A 4 3.89 9.29 -8.13
N TYR A 5 5.11 9.70 -8.47
CA TYR A 5 5.79 9.32 -9.71
C TYR A 5 6.90 8.32 -9.35
N ASN A 6 6.94 7.19 -10.05
CA ASN A 6 7.98 6.18 -9.87
C ASN A 6 8.69 5.91 -11.20
N SER A 7 10.00 5.69 -11.15
CA SER A 7 10.78 5.19 -12.27
C SER A 7 11.37 3.85 -11.87
N TYR A 8 11.23 2.84 -12.72
CA TYR A 8 11.64 1.48 -12.43
C TYR A 8 12.72 1.01 -13.39
N GLN A 9 13.53 0.07 -12.90
CA GLN A 9 14.38 -0.77 -13.74
C GLN A 9 13.99 -2.23 -13.47
N ILE A 10 13.51 -2.92 -14.50
CA ILE A 10 13.05 -4.30 -14.46
C ILE A 10 14.07 -5.16 -15.18
N ASN A 11 14.59 -6.18 -14.49
CA ASN A 11 15.50 -7.17 -15.05
C ASN A 11 14.84 -8.55 -14.99
N ARG A 12 14.58 -9.14 -16.16
CA ARG A 12 13.97 -10.47 -16.28
C ARG A 12 15.00 -11.47 -16.79
N THR A 13 15.35 -12.44 -15.95
CA THR A 13 16.23 -13.54 -16.34
C THR A 13 15.48 -14.52 -17.22
N VAL A 14 15.96 -14.73 -18.44
CA VAL A 14 15.44 -15.72 -19.38
C VAL A 14 16.38 -16.91 -19.39
N ASN A 15 15.91 -18.03 -18.84
CA ASN A 15 16.65 -19.30 -18.82
C ASN A 15 16.08 -20.25 -19.87
N MET A 16 16.91 -20.60 -20.84
CA MET A 16 16.64 -21.61 -21.86
C MET A 16 17.63 -22.77 -21.71
N PRO A 17 17.29 -24.00 -22.12
CA PRO A 17 18.26 -25.08 -22.20
C PRO A 17 19.50 -24.66 -23.01
N GLY A 18 20.65 -24.52 -22.36
CA GLY A 18 21.92 -24.14 -22.98
C GLY A 18 22.18 -22.63 -23.16
N SER A 19 21.31 -21.74 -22.67
CA SER A 19 21.53 -20.28 -22.74
C SER A 19 20.82 -19.53 -21.60
N SER A 20 21.46 -18.49 -21.05
CA SER A 20 20.87 -17.56 -20.09
C SER A 20 21.13 -16.13 -20.55
N SER A 21 20.11 -15.28 -20.47
CA SER A 21 20.18 -13.86 -20.85
C SER A 21 19.30 -13.03 -19.92
N ILE A 22 19.56 -11.72 -19.86
CA ILE A 22 18.80 -10.78 -19.03
C ILE A 22 18.12 -9.79 -19.96
N ALA A 23 16.79 -9.75 -19.92
CA ALA A 23 15.99 -8.75 -20.60
C ALA A 23 15.76 -7.58 -19.63
N THR A 24 16.13 -6.36 -20.03
CA THR A 24 16.08 -5.15 -19.19
C THR A 24 15.07 -4.15 -19.74
N GLY A 25 14.25 -3.56 -18.88
CA GLY A 25 13.28 -2.52 -19.26
C GLY A 25 13.14 -1.43 -18.21
N GLU A 26 12.82 -0.21 -18.65
CA GLU A 26 12.76 0.99 -17.79
C GLU A 26 11.40 1.70 -17.92
N PRO A 27 10.32 1.17 -17.31
CA PRO A 27 9.03 1.85 -17.29
C PRO A 27 8.96 2.91 -16.19
N ASP A 28 8.10 3.90 -16.43
CA ASP A 28 7.69 4.90 -15.45
C ASP A 28 6.24 4.65 -15.02
N SER A 29 5.88 5.01 -13.79
CA SER A 29 4.50 4.94 -13.30
C SER A 29 4.04 6.21 -12.61
N ASN A 30 2.74 6.44 -12.72
CA ASN A 30 2.02 7.47 -11.98
C ASN A 30 0.96 6.79 -11.11
N GLU A 31 0.92 7.17 -9.84
CA GLU A 31 0.01 6.62 -8.84
C GLU A 31 -0.77 7.74 -8.15
N TYR A 32 -2.08 7.52 -7.99
CA TYR A 32 -2.99 8.40 -7.27
C TYR A 32 -3.65 7.64 -6.14
N ASP A 33 -3.61 8.18 -4.92
CA ASP A 33 -4.26 7.58 -3.77
C ASP A 33 -5.22 8.54 -3.08
N ALA A 34 -6.40 8.03 -2.74
CA ALA A 34 -7.36 8.68 -1.89
C ALA A 34 -7.79 7.71 -0.78
N ASN A 35 -7.66 8.12 0.47
CA ASN A 35 -8.02 7.29 1.62
C ASN A 35 -8.84 8.11 2.61
N ALA A 36 -9.85 7.49 3.19
CA ALA A 36 -10.68 8.05 4.26
C ALA A 36 -10.90 6.99 5.34
N LEU A 37 -10.72 7.38 6.60
CA LEU A 37 -10.97 6.55 7.77
C LEU A 37 -11.82 7.34 8.76
N VAL A 38 -12.87 6.71 9.28
CA VAL A 38 -13.75 7.25 10.32
C VAL A 38 -13.85 6.24 11.45
N GLY A 39 -13.96 6.73 12.68
CA GLY A 39 -14.07 5.86 13.85
C GLY A 39 -14.56 6.62 15.06
N TYR A 40 -15.01 5.88 16.08
CA TYR A 40 -15.57 6.45 17.29
C TYR A 40 -14.94 5.80 18.52
N TYR A 41 -14.32 6.61 19.39
CA TYR A 41 -13.69 6.14 20.62
C TYR A 41 -14.70 6.11 21.78
N LEU A 42 -14.80 4.96 22.44
CA LEU A 42 -15.56 4.80 23.68
C LEU A 42 -14.59 4.64 24.86
N PRO A 43 -14.74 5.43 25.93
CA PRO A 43 -13.96 5.21 27.15
C PRO A 43 -14.43 3.93 27.83
N ILE A 44 -13.57 2.91 27.89
CA ILE A 44 -13.90 1.61 28.49
C ILE A 44 -13.25 1.37 29.86
N ALA A 45 -12.12 2.04 30.13
CA ALA A 45 -11.46 2.04 31.43
C ALA A 45 -10.63 3.31 31.62
N ARG A 46 -10.07 3.50 32.82
CA ARG A 46 -9.20 4.65 33.10
C ARG A 46 -8.00 4.64 32.17
N GLY A 47 -7.87 5.70 31.38
CA GLY A 47 -6.80 5.83 30.39
C GLY A 47 -6.99 4.98 29.14
N LEU A 48 -8.04 4.17 29.01
CA LEU A 48 -8.26 3.28 27.86
C LEU A 48 -9.52 3.67 27.08
N GLN A 49 -9.35 3.96 25.81
CA GLN A 49 -10.41 4.24 24.85
C GLN A 49 -10.34 3.23 23.71
N VAL A 50 -11.47 2.64 23.33
CA VAL A 50 -11.57 1.67 22.24
C VAL A 50 -12.87 1.91 21.48
N GLY A 51 -12.88 1.69 20.17
CA GLY A 51 -14.15 1.57 19.48
C GLY A 51 -14.01 1.22 18.00
N PRO A 52 -15.15 1.10 17.30
CA PRO A 52 -15.18 0.67 15.92
C PRO A 52 -14.63 1.76 15.00
N ALA A 53 -14.04 1.33 13.89
CA ALA A 53 -13.59 2.19 12.81
C ALA A 53 -13.82 1.53 11.46
N ALA A 54 -14.09 2.35 10.45
CA ALA A 54 -14.34 1.94 9.08
C ALA A 54 -13.66 2.91 8.12
N GLY A 55 -13.20 2.40 6.98
CA GLY A 55 -12.51 3.21 5.99
C GLY A 55 -12.67 2.69 4.57
N VAL A 56 -12.31 3.56 3.64
CA VAL A 56 -12.26 3.26 2.21
C VAL A 56 -11.01 3.89 1.62
N GLY A 57 -10.38 3.17 0.70
CA GLY A 57 -9.21 3.61 -0.06
C GLY A 57 -9.40 3.34 -1.53
N PHE A 58 -8.99 4.29 -2.37
CA PHE A 58 -8.91 4.14 -3.81
C PHE A 58 -7.48 4.45 -4.25
N THR A 59 -6.88 3.53 -4.99
CA THR A 59 -5.55 3.66 -5.59
C THR A 59 -5.65 3.41 -7.08
N GLN A 60 -5.11 4.31 -7.89
CA GLN A 60 -5.02 4.16 -9.34
C GLN A 60 -3.56 4.21 -9.77
N ILE A 61 -3.11 3.17 -10.48
CA ILE A 61 -1.74 3.07 -11.02
C ILE A 61 -1.81 3.04 -12.55
N ASN A 62 -0.96 3.85 -13.17
CA ASN A 62 -0.72 3.86 -14.61
C ASN A 62 0.77 3.66 -14.86
N MET A 63 1.16 2.52 -15.42
CA MET A 63 2.55 2.24 -15.79
C MET A 63 2.73 2.30 -17.31
N SER A 64 3.75 3.02 -17.78
CA SER A 64 4.06 3.13 -19.21
C SER A 64 4.43 1.76 -19.80
N GLY A 65 4.12 1.59 -21.09
CA GLY A 65 4.61 0.44 -21.84
C GLY A 65 6.10 0.61 -22.12
N PHE A 66 6.82 -0.51 -22.19
CA PHE A 66 8.26 -0.51 -22.42
C PHE A 66 8.66 -1.70 -23.29
N HIS A 67 9.80 -1.55 -23.97
CA HIS A 67 10.45 -2.63 -24.70
C HIS A 67 11.64 -3.12 -23.90
N GLU A 68 11.71 -4.42 -23.64
CA GLU A 68 12.91 -5.01 -23.07
C GLU A 68 14.06 -4.98 -24.08
N THR A 69 15.29 -4.91 -23.58
CA THR A 69 16.52 -5.01 -24.36
C THR A 69 17.55 -5.90 -23.66
N GLY A 70 18.45 -6.52 -24.44
CA GLY A 70 19.60 -7.26 -23.90
C GLY A 70 19.44 -8.78 -23.90
N SER A 71 18.30 -9.30 -24.38
CA SER A 71 18.04 -10.72 -24.57
C SER A 71 17.56 -11.05 -26.00
N PRO A 72 17.88 -12.22 -26.56
CA PRO A 72 17.22 -12.71 -27.76
C PRO A 72 15.71 -12.99 -27.59
N PHE A 73 15.18 -12.88 -26.36
CA PHE A 73 13.77 -13.09 -26.01
C PHE A 73 13.15 -11.84 -25.35
N ASP A 74 13.58 -10.67 -25.80
CA ASP A 74 13.05 -9.37 -25.39
C ASP A 74 11.53 -9.29 -25.67
N LEU A 75 10.75 -8.81 -24.69
CA LEU A 75 9.31 -8.58 -24.81
C LEU A 75 8.98 -7.11 -25.02
N THR A 76 7.90 -6.88 -25.76
CA THR A 76 7.20 -5.59 -25.74
C THR A 76 6.08 -5.68 -24.72
N VAL A 77 6.20 -4.95 -23.63
CA VAL A 77 5.19 -4.87 -22.59
C VAL A 77 4.32 -3.65 -22.87
N ALA A 78 3.04 -3.88 -23.16
CA ALA A 78 2.07 -2.80 -23.34
C ALA A 78 1.87 -2.03 -22.03
N LYS A 79 1.36 -0.80 -22.15
CA LYS A 79 0.97 0.02 -20.99
C LYS A 79 0.06 -0.80 -20.06
N GLN A 80 0.33 -0.74 -18.75
CA GLN A 80 -0.48 -1.40 -17.74
C GLN A 80 -1.24 -0.37 -16.90
N HIS A 81 -2.42 -0.74 -16.48
CA HIS A 81 -3.30 0.09 -15.65
C HIS A 81 -3.96 -0.82 -14.61
N ALA A 82 -3.93 -0.39 -13.36
CA ALA A 82 -4.54 -1.10 -12.25
C ALA A 82 -5.28 -0.10 -11.36
N ASP A 83 -6.52 -0.44 -11.02
CA ASP A 83 -7.33 0.28 -10.05
C ASP A 83 -7.57 -0.64 -8.85
N SER A 84 -7.49 -0.08 -7.65
CA SER A 84 -7.72 -0.80 -6.40
C SER A 84 -8.69 0.00 -5.54
N LEU A 85 -9.76 -0.66 -5.10
CA LEU A 85 -10.75 -0.11 -4.19
C LEU A 85 -10.80 -1.01 -2.96
N ARG A 86 -10.36 -0.47 -1.83
CA ARG A 86 -10.23 -1.19 -0.57
C ARG A 86 -11.23 -0.68 0.43
N SER A 87 -11.88 -1.59 1.15
CA SER A 87 -12.58 -1.26 2.40
C SER A 87 -11.78 -1.73 3.61
N LEU A 88 -11.91 -0.99 4.70
CA LEU A 88 -11.33 -1.30 5.99
C LEU A 88 -12.45 -1.33 7.02
N LEU A 89 -12.54 -2.39 7.81
CA LEU A 89 -13.48 -2.51 8.93
C LEU A 89 -12.74 -3.07 10.14
N GLY A 90 -12.87 -2.42 11.29
CA GLY A 90 -12.06 -2.81 12.44
C GLY A 90 -12.32 -2.05 13.71
N MET A 91 -11.34 -2.11 14.59
CA MET A 91 -11.33 -1.46 15.89
C MET A 91 -10.04 -0.66 16.06
N GLN A 92 -10.18 0.50 16.68
CA GLN A 92 -9.08 1.36 17.08
C GLN A 92 -9.11 1.55 18.59
N GLY A 93 -7.94 1.72 19.19
CA GLY A 93 -7.80 1.91 20.61
C GLY A 93 -6.57 2.72 21.00
N GLN A 94 -6.69 3.41 22.12
CA GLN A 94 -5.68 4.28 22.66
C GLN A 94 -5.62 4.07 24.17
N TYR A 95 -4.41 3.88 24.69
CA TYR A 95 -4.13 3.84 26.12
C TYR A 95 -3.18 4.98 26.51
N SER A 96 -3.63 5.86 27.40
CA SER A 96 -2.86 7.00 27.90
C SER A 96 -2.61 6.89 29.40
N PHE A 97 -1.35 7.01 29.81
CA PHE A 97 -0.95 7.00 31.22
C PHE A 97 0.13 8.04 31.50
N ALA A 98 0.14 8.59 32.72
CA ALA A 98 1.16 9.51 33.20
C ALA A 98 1.93 8.84 34.35
N PRO A 99 3.24 8.54 34.19
CA PRO A 99 4.06 8.01 35.27
C PRO A 99 4.18 9.02 36.43
N GLU A 100 4.18 8.55 37.69
CA GLU A 100 4.20 9.42 38.89
C GLU A 100 5.37 10.44 38.91
N ASN A 101 6.49 10.12 38.25
CA ASN A 101 7.68 10.97 38.18
C ASN A 101 7.89 11.65 36.82
N ASN A 102 6.91 11.63 35.92
CA ASN A 102 7.03 12.24 34.60
C ASN A 102 5.81 13.12 34.27
N PRO A 103 5.99 14.43 34.06
CA PRO A 103 4.89 15.33 33.70
C PRO A 103 4.32 15.08 32.29
N LEU A 104 4.99 14.26 31.47
CA LEU A 104 4.55 14.00 30.09
C LEU A 104 3.69 12.73 30.01
N PRO A 105 2.41 12.84 29.62
CA PRO A 105 1.55 11.68 29.40
C PRO A 105 2.03 10.88 28.18
N ILE A 106 2.15 9.57 28.33
CA ILE A 106 2.50 8.63 27.26
C ILE A 106 1.19 8.06 26.72
N SER A 107 1.05 8.02 25.38
CA SER A 107 -0.09 7.42 24.71
C SER A 107 0.34 6.31 23.76
N ILE A 108 -0.28 5.14 23.87
CA ILE A 108 -0.07 3.96 23.03
C ILE A 108 -1.33 3.78 22.18
N ASN A 109 -1.18 3.69 20.86
CA ASN A 109 -2.29 3.42 19.94
C ASN A 109 -2.21 1.98 19.44
N PHE A 110 -3.34 1.29 19.37
CA PHE A 110 -3.47 -0.06 18.83
C PHE A 110 -4.67 -0.12 17.88
N ASN A 111 -4.49 -0.74 16.72
CA ASN A 111 -5.52 -0.80 15.69
C ASN A 111 -5.54 -2.20 15.07
N ALA A 112 -6.73 -2.71 14.79
CA ALA A 112 -6.94 -3.98 14.10
C ALA A 112 -8.01 -3.79 13.04
N PHE A 113 -7.66 -3.98 11.77
CA PHE A 113 -8.56 -3.81 10.63
C PHE A 113 -8.56 -5.05 9.76
N TRP A 114 -9.75 -5.50 9.35
CA TRP A 114 -9.94 -6.36 8.21
C TRP A 114 -10.00 -5.50 6.95
N GLN A 115 -9.25 -5.89 5.92
CA GLN A 115 -9.22 -5.22 4.63
C GLN A 115 -9.79 -6.13 3.55
N HIS A 116 -10.61 -5.56 2.66
CA HIS A 116 -11.13 -6.25 1.49
C HIS A 116 -10.93 -5.41 0.23
N GLU A 117 -10.39 -6.04 -0.83
CA GLU A 117 -10.19 -5.47 -2.16
C GLU A 117 -11.39 -5.82 -3.06
N PHE A 118 -11.93 -4.83 -3.75
CA PHE A 118 -13.10 -5.01 -4.62
C PHE A 118 -12.75 -5.10 -6.10
N LEU A 119 -11.57 -4.62 -6.52
CA LEU A 119 -11.18 -4.52 -7.92
C LEU A 119 -10.12 -5.56 -8.32
N ASP A 120 -9.99 -6.66 -7.58
CA ASP A 120 -9.19 -7.82 -7.98
C ASP A 120 -9.81 -8.45 -9.26
N SER A 121 -9.29 -8.08 -10.43
CA SER A 121 -9.58 -8.72 -11.73
C SER A 121 -8.33 -8.79 -12.60
#